data_AF-A0A9P8J2H8-F1
#
_entry.id   AF-A0A9P8J2H8-F1
#
_cell.length_a   1.000
_cell.length_b   1.000
_cell.length_c   1.000
_cell.angle_alpha   90.00
_cell.angle_beta   90.00
_cell.angle_gamma   90.00
#
_symmetry.space_group_name_H-M   'P 1'
#
loop_
_entity.id
_entity.type
_entity.pdbx_description
1 polymer ?
#
loop_
_entity_poly.entity_id
_entity_poly.type
_entity_poly.pdbx_seq_one_letter_code
_entity_poly.pdbx_strand_id
1 'polypeptide(L)'
;RKETNSTVGRIRSHSTISEDGEGATNGTDVVHGFRTKASTAMLPPVMSKKIDSHPLSWLEFQEDCIMTACKDGHVHTWDRPKEGAGENGHNSSGADNSAI
;
A
#
# COMPACT_ATOMS: atom_id res chain seq x y z
N ARG A 1 7.71 -26.14 -46.79
CA ARG A 1 7.87 -25.93 -45.33
C ARG A 1 6.46 -25.82 -44.76
N LYS A 2 6.01 -26.76 -43.92
CA LYS A 2 4.68 -26.72 -43.27
C LYS A 2 4.84 -25.92 -41.98
N GLU A 3 4.03 -24.87 -41.80
CA GLU A 3 3.95 -24.15 -40.53
C GLU A 3 2.93 -24.83 -39.62
N THR A 4 3.39 -25.30 -38.46
CA THR A 4 2.56 -25.83 -37.39
C THR A 4 2.16 -24.67 -36.48
N ASN A 5 0.91 -24.19 -36.61
CA ASN A 5 0.34 -23.23 -35.67
C ASN A 5 -0.09 -23.96 -34.38
N SER A 6 0.80 -23.95 -33.37
CA SER A 6 0.53 -24.49 -32.04
C SER A 6 -0.37 -23.53 -31.25
N THR A 7 -1.68 -23.64 -31.44
CA THR A 7 -2.68 -23.02 -30.55
C THR A 7 -2.77 -23.86 -29.28
N VAL A 8 -1.80 -23.72 -28.37
CA VAL A 8 -1.84 -24.33 -27.04
C VAL A 8 -1.52 -23.25 -26.00
N GLY A 9 -2.47 -23.02 -25.08
CA GLY A 9 -2.11 -22.70 -23.70
C GLY A 9 -2.27 -21.28 -23.18
N ARG A 10 -3.21 -20.46 -23.67
CA ARG A 10 -3.67 -19.28 -22.90
C ARG A 10 -5.13 -19.43 -22.53
N ILE A 11 -5.41 -20.30 -21.57
CA ILE A 11 -6.62 -20.19 -20.77
C ILE A 11 -6.50 -18.87 -20.01
N ARG A 12 -7.12 -17.84 -20.56
CA ARG A 12 -7.32 -16.57 -19.87
C ARG A 12 -8.54 -16.77 -19.00
N SER A 13 -8.35 -16.74 -17.68
CA SER A 13 -9.42 -16.82 -16.69
C SER A 13 -10.36 -15.62 -16.87
N HIS A 14 -11.34 -15.75 -17.76
CA HIS A 14 -12.46 -14.84 -17.88
C HIS A 14 -13.66 -15.53 -17.25
N SER A 15 -14.00 -15.09 -16.04
CA SER A 15 -15.19 -15.50 -15.30
C SER A 15 -16.49 -14.95 -15.94
N THR A 16 -16.69 -15.15 -17.24
CA THR A 16 -17.88 -14.66 -17.96
C THR A 16 -18.52 -15.74 -18.82
N ILE A 17 -18.52 -16.98 -18.34
CA ILE A 17 -19.37 -18.00 -18.95
C ILE A 17 -20.19 -18.68 -17.84
N SER A 18 -21.38 -18.14 -17.64
CA SER A 18 -22.46 -18.85 -16.96
C SER A 18 -23.14 -19.68 -18.05
N GLU A 19 -23.07 -20.99 -17.91
CA GLU A 19 -23.72 -21.98 -18.77
C GLU A 19 -25.24 -21.78 -18.66
N ASP A 20 -25.93 -21.63 -19.80
CA ASP A 20 -27.38 -21.47 -19.88
C ASP A 20 -28.06 -22.81 -19.51
N GLY A 21 -28.13 -23.10 -18.21
CA GLY A 21 -28.86 -24.24 -17.65
C GLY A 21 -30.16 -23.76 -17.02
N GLU A 22 -31.30 -24.10 -17.64
CA GLU A 22 -32.62 -23.97 -17.02
C GLU A 22 -32.65 -24.64 -15.64
N GLY A 23 -32.93 -23.85 -14.59
CA GLY A 23 -33.08 -24.37 -13.23
C GLY A 23 -33.34 -23.26 -12.21
N ALA A 24 -34.57 -22.76 -12.17
CA ALA A 24 -35.00 -21.77 -11.19
C ALA A 24 -35.07 -22.35 -9.77
N THR A 25 -34.15 -21.95 -8.87
CA THR A 25 -34.37 -21.97 -7.41
C THR A 25 -33.66 -20.79 -6.73
N ASN A 26 -34.42 -19.78 -6.30
CA ASN A 26 -34.12 -18.82 -5.22
C ASN A 26 -32.65 -18.51 -4.92
N GLY A 27 -31.94 -17.96 -5.89
CA GLY A 27 -30.61 -17.39 -5.74
C GLY A 27 -30.50 -16.27 -6.75
N THR A 28 -31.16 -15.14 -6.48
CA THR A 28 -30.83 -13.92 -7.20
C THR A 28 -29.35 -13.69 -6.97
N ASP A 29 -28.54 -13.93 -7.99
CA ASP A 29 -27.14 -13.55 -8.00
C ASP A 29 -27.15 -12.05 -7.71
N VAL A 30 -26.87 -11.68 -6.45
CA VAL A 30 -26.89 -10.29 -6.01
C VAL A 30 -25.64 -9.68 -6.61
N VAL A 31 -25.75 -9.30 -7.88
CA VAL A 31 -24.77 -8.46 -8.55
C VAL A 31 -24.77 -7.15 -7.77
N HIS A 32 -23.85 -7.01 -6.82
CA HIS A 32 -23.62 -5.75 -6.13
C HIS A 32 -23.21 -4.75 -7.21
N GLY A 33 -24.14 -3.87 -7.62
CA GLY A 33 -23.87 -2.84 -8.60
C GLY A 33 -22.65 -2.05 -8.15
N PHE A 34 -21.54 -2.21 -8.87
CA PHE A 34 -20.31 -1.49 -8.57
C PHE A 34 -20.64 -0.01 -8.63
N ARG A 35 -20.56 0.69 -7.49
CA ARG A 35 -20.66 2.15 -7.50
C ARG A 35 -19.56 2.66 -8.41
N THR A 36 -19.94 3.42 -9.44
CA THR A 36 -19.00 3.97 -10.40
C THR A 36 -17.94 4.79 -9.64
N LYS A 37 -16.70 4.81 -10.14
CA LYS A 37 -15.59 5.56 -9.51
C LYS A 37 -15.95 7.03 -9.22
N ALA A 38 -16.90 7.59 -9.96
CA ALA A 38 -17.44 8.94 -9.80
C ALA A 38 -18.23 9.16 -8.49
N SER A 39 -18.72 8.11 -7.83
CA SER A 39 -19.50 8.22 -6.60
C SER A 39 -18.64 8.26 -5.32
N THR A 40 -17.35 7.94 -5.42
CA THR A 40 -16.42 7.96 -4.28
C THR A 40 -15.85 9.37 -4.08
N ALA A 41 -15.86 9.85 -2.84
CA ALA A 41 -15.30 11.15 -2.49
C ALA A 41 -13.78 11.18 -2.74
N MET A 42 -13.30 12.25 -3.38
CA MET A 42 -11.86 12.50 -3.56
C MET A 42 -11.35 13.26 -2.33
N LEU A 43 -10.53 12.61 -1.51
CA LEU A 43 -9.94 13.24 -0.33
C LEU A 43 -8.63 13.94 -0.72
N PRO A 44 -8.49 15.24 -0.46
CA PRO A 44 -7.21 15.91 -0.61
C PRO A 44 -6.21 15.34 0.42
N PRO A 45 -4.91 15.21 0.07
CA PRO A 45 -3.91 14.74 1.01
C PRO A 45 -3.73 15.75 2.14
N VAL A 46 -3.66 15.26 3.39
CA VAL A 46 -3.36 16.09 4.57
C VAL A 46 -1.94 16.67 4.49
N MET A 47 -1.00 15.90 3.92
CA MET A 47 0.38 16.31 3.71
C MET A 47 0.91 15.71 2.40
N SER A 48 1.69 16.49 1.64
CA SER A 48 2.41 16.01 0.47
C SER A 48 3.84 16.56 0.52
N LYS A 49 4.82 15.68 0.77
CA LYS A 49 6.23 16.04 0.90
C LYS A 49 7.10 15.00 0.19
N LYS A 50 8.11 15.48 -0.53
CA LYS A 50 9.19 14.61 -1.05
C LYS A 50 10.14 14.27 0.11
N ILE A 51 10.25 12.99 0.44
CA ILE A 51 11.08 12.51 1.55
C ILE A 51 12.34 11.75 1.11
N ASP A 52 12.41 11.33 -0.16
CA ASP A 52 13.58 10.64 -0.73
C ASP A 52 13.74 11.03 -2.21
N SER A 53 14.94 10.81 -2.78
CA SER A 53 15.20 10.95 -4.21
C SER A 53 14.76 9.73 -5.00
N HIS A 54 14.82 8.54 -4.40
CA HIS A 54 14.46 7.27 -5.00
C HIS A 54 12.99 6.93 -4.70
N PRO A 55 12.34 6.09 -5.53
CA PRO A 55 10.98 5.66 -5.27
C PRO A 55 10.88 4.92 -3.92
N LEU A 56 9.92 5.32 -3.09
CA LEU A 56 9.60 4.58 -1.87
C LEU A 56 9.08 3.19 -2.22
N SER A 57 9.47 2.22 -1.40
CA SER A 57 9.08 0.81 -1.53
C SER A 57 8.45 0.25 -0.26
N TRP A 58 8.51 0.99 0.86
CA TRP A 58 7.93 0.57 2.14
C TRP A 58 7.48 1.76 3.00
N LEU A 59 6.38 1.57 3.75
CA LEU A 59 5.86 2.48 4.77
C LEU A 59 5.29 1.66 5.92
N GLU A 60 5.75 1.92 7.14
CA GLU A 60 5.32 1.24 8.35
C GLU A 60 5.02 2.24 9.47
N PHE A 61 3.96 1.97 10.23
CA PHE A 61 3.56 2.76 11.38
C PHE A 61 3.86 1.97 12.65
N GLN A 62 4.72 2.51 13.50
CA GLN A 62 5.02 1.99 14.82
C GLN A 62 4.35 2.86 15.89
N GLU A 63 4.38 2.41 17.15
CA GLU A 63 3.89 3.18 18.30
C GLU A 63 4.55 4.56 18.37
N ASP A 64 5.87 4.63 18.32
CA ASP A 64 6.63 5.88 18.55
C ASP A 64 7.10 6.57 17.26
N CYS A 65 7.08 5.89 16.11
CA CYS A 65 7.65 6.41 14.88
C CYS A 65 6.93 5.90 13.62
N ILE A 66 7.29 6.51 12.50
CA ILE A 66 6.96 6.04 11.15
C ILE A 66 8.27 5.65 10.49
N MET A 67 8.30 4.50 9.81
CA MET A 67 9.47 4.05 9.07
C MET A 67 9.17 4.06 7.58
N THR A 68 10.13 4.49 6.78
CA THR A 68 10.02 4.52 5.31
C THR A 68 11.27 3.92 4.69
N ALA A 69 11.12 3.12 3.64
CA ALA A 69 12.26 2.63 2.87
C ALA A 69 12.12 2.94 1.37
N CYS A 70 13.24 3.12 0.69
CA CYS A 70 13.30 3.33 -0.76
C CYS A 70 13.99 2.16 -1.48
N LYS A 71 13.84 2.12 -2.81
CA LYS A 71 14.38 1.03 -3.65
C LYS A 71 15.91 0.88 -3.60
N ASP A 72 16.62 1.93 -3.18
CA ASP A 72 18.08 1.92 -3.02
C ASP A 72 18.51 1.38 -1.65
N GLY A 73 17.55 1.01 -0.78
CA GLY A 73 17.81 0.38 0.51
C GLY A 73 17.97 1.34 1.68
N HIS A 74 17.80 2.66 1.49
CA HIS A 74 17.78 3.61 2.60
C HIS A 74 16.51 3.42 3.43
N VAL A 75 16.66 3.40 4.75
CA VAL A 75 15.58 3.37 5.73
C VAL A 75 15.64 4.64 6.57
N HIS A 76 14.54 5.37 6.64
CA HIS A 76 14.39 6.56 7.47
C HIS A 76 13.35 6.31 8.57
N THR A 77 13.63 6.82 9.76
CA THR A 77 12.73 6.77 10.92
C THR A 77 12.29 8.18 11.28
N TRP A 78 10.99 8.38 11.44
CA TRP A 78 10.35 9.67 11.73
C TRP A 78 9.64 9.56 13.07
N ASP A 79 10.18 10.20 14.10
CA ASP A 79 9.56 10.18 15.44
C ASP A 79 8.23 10.92 15.44
N ARG A 80 7.25 10.35 16.16
CA ARG A 80 5.98 11.03 16.39
C ARG A 80 6.18 12.24 17.27
N PRO A 81 5.41 13.32 17.06
CA PRO A 81 5.38 14.42 18.02
C PRO A 81 4.98 13.88 19.40
N LYS A 82 5.85 14.03 20.40
CA LYS A 82 5.49 13.70 21.78
C LYS A 82 4.45 14.72 22.25
N GLU A 83 3.34 14.25 22.79
CA GLU A 83 2.33 15.10 23.42
C GLU A 83 3.03 15.90 24.54
N GLY A 84 3.26 17.20 24.28
CA GLY A 84 4.00 18.09 25.20
C GLY A 84 5.40 18.55 24.75
N ALA A 85 5.90 18.25 23.55
CA ALA A 85 7.20 18.74 23.08
C ALA A 85 7.20 20.21 22.57
N GLY A 86 6.39 21.06 23.19
CA GLY A 86 6.73 22.48 23.30
C GLY A 86 7.61 22.60 24.54
N GLU A 87 8.88 22.96 24.37
CA GLU A 87 9.86 23.20 25.45
C GLU A 87 10.59 21.93 25.96
N ASN A 88 11.58 21.47 25.19
CA ASN A 88 12.97 21.27 25.63
C ASN A 88 13.73 20.39 24.64
N GLY A 89 14.67 21.01 23.92
CA GLY A 89 15.62 20.32 23.07
C GLY A 89 16.45 19.33 23.90
N HIS A 90 16.28 18.05 23.62
CA HIS A 90 17.21 17.03 24.09
C HIS A 90 18.50 17.15 23.25
N ASN A 91 19.42 17.97 23.75
CA ASN A 91 20.83 17.89 23.40
C ASN A 91 21.32 16.52 23.89
N SER A 92 21.62 15.60 22.98
CA SER A 92 22.33 14.37 23.32
C SER A 92 23.81 14.68 23.58
N SER A 93 24.11 15.22 24.77
CA SER A 93 25.47 15.19 25.32
C SER A 93 25.75 13.79 25.86
N GLY A 94 26.14 12.89 24.96
CA GLY A 94 26.69 11.57 25.31
C GLY A 94 28.18 11.66 25.58
N ALA A 95 28.57 11.40 26.83
CA ALA A 95 29.79 10.70 27.28
C ALA A 95 30.11 11.13 28.72
N ASP A 96 29.36 10.59 29.66
CA ASP A 96 29.79 10.40 31.04
C ASP A 96 30.90 9.34 31.07
N ASN A 97 32.17 9.76 31.00
CA ASN A 97 33.27 8.91 31.43
C ASN A 97 33.42 9.04 32.95
N SER A 98 32.64 8.27 33.71
CA SER A 98 32.87 8.08 35.14
C SER A 98 33.96 7.03 35.35
N ALA A 99 34.96 7.42 36.13
CA ALA A 99 36.19 6.69 36.44
C ALA A 99 35.99 5.33 37.12
N ILE A 100 36.90 4.39 36.83
CA ILE A 100 37.81 3.78 37.81
C ILE A 100 39.18 3.62 37.15
#